data_AF-A0A939F4Q9-F1
#
_entry.id   AF-A0A939F4Q9-F1
#
_cell.length_a   1.000
_cell.length_b   1.000
_cell.length_c   1.000
_cell.angle_alpha   90.00
_cell.angle_beta   90.00
_cell.angle_gamma   90.00
#
_symmetry.space_group_name_H-M   'P 1'
#
loop_
_entity.id
_entity.type
_entity.pdbx_description
1 polymer ?
#
loop_
_entity_poly.entity_id
_entity_poly.type
_entity_poly.pdbx_seq_one_letter_code
_entity_poly.pdbx_strand_id
1 'polypeptide(L)'
;MIDSVTMRELGKLTAEDMAGLDHPVPVTNHGRPVAWLVPMNAAERRRAELLAAGRLRPAAAPDVLLRWQPLLARPDGASLRDAPVEMREAEGR
;
A
#
# COMPACT_ATOMS: atom_id res chain seq x y z
N MET A 1 -3.88 1.50 -26.02
CA MET A 1 -3.68 1.78 -24.58
C MET A 1 -5.05 2.08 -24.01
N ILE A 2 -5.44 1.47 -22.89
CA ILE A 2 -6.78 1.64 -22.33
C ILE A 2 -6.75 2.87 -21.43
N ASP A 3 -7.31 3.99 -21.91
CA ASP A 3 -7.23 5.26 -21.19
C ASP A 3 -8.35 5.43 -20.16
N SER A 4 -9.44 4.68 -20.27
CA SER A 4 -10.53 4.61 -19.28
C SER A 4 -11.39 3.38 -19.49
N VAL A 5 -12.11 2.96 -18.44
CA VAL A 5 -13.05 1.83 -18.46
C VAL A 5 -14.39 2.30 -17.91
N THR A 6 -15.50 2.01 -18.57
CA THR A 6 -16.84 2.30 -18.01
C THR A 6 -17.25 1.24 -16.98
N MET A 7 -18.17 1.57 -16.07
CA MET A 7 -18.75 0.59 -15.12
C MET A 7 -19.31 -0.67 -15.81
N ARG A 8 -19.84 -0.53 -17.03
CA ARG A 8 -20.34 -1.67 -17.81
C ARG A 8 -19.22 -2.56 -18.36
N GLU A 9 -18.10 -1.95 -18.76
CA GLU A 9 -16.92 -2.66 -19.24
C GLU A 9 -16.15 -3.30 -18.09
N LEU A 10 -16.15 -2.67 -16.91
CA LEU A 10 -15.54 -3.22 -15.71
C LEU A 10 -16.05 -4.64 -15.40
N GLY A 11 -17.36 -4.87 -15.54
CA GLY A 11 -17.97 -6.19 -15.32
C GLY A 11 -17.62 -7.25 -16.36
N LYS A 12 -16.94 -6.87 -17.46
CA LYS A 12 -16.51 -7.78 -18.53
C LYS A 12 -15.00 -8.03 -18.52
N LEU A 13 -14.24 -7.30 -17.69
CA LEU A 13 -12.80 -7.47 -17.61
C LEU A 13 -12.45 -8.83 -17.03
N THR A 14 -11.49 -9.48 -17.68
CA THR A 14 -10.90 -10.74 -17.21
C THR A 14 -9.62 -10.46 -16.42
N ALA A 15 -9.10 -11.50 -15.76
CA ALA A 15 -7.80 -11.42 -15.08
C ALA A 15 -6.64 -11.13 -16.05
N GLU A 16 -6.74 -11.61 -17.30
CA GLU A 16 -5.74 -11.37 -18.35
C GLU A 16 -5.75 -9.90 -18.79
N ASP A 17 -6.93 -9.32 -18.97
CA ASP A 17 -7.07 -7.89 -19.29
C ASP A 17 -6.45 -7.00 -18.19
N MET A 18 -6.64 -7.40 -16.93
CA MET A 18 -6.08 -6.69 -15.77
C MET A 18 -4.56 -6.86 -15.63
N ALA A 19 -4.01 -7.98 -16.09
CA ALA A 19 -2.57 -8.25 -16.01
C ALA A 19 -1.74 -7.38 -16.98
N GLY A 20 -2.36 -6.89 -18.05
CA GLY A 20 -1.73 -6.01 -19.03
C GLY A 20 -1.66 -4.53 -18.63
N LEU A 21 -2.25 -4.13 -17.49
CA LEU A 21 -2.20 -2.75 -17.02
C LEU A 21 -0.80 -2.41 -16.50
N ASP A 22 -0.21 -1.36 -17.05
CA ASP A 22 1.09 -0.80 -16.66
C ASP A 22 0.97 0.57 -15.96
N HIS A 23 -0.21 1.20 -16.04
CA HIS A 23 -0.54 2.46 -15.39
C HIS A 23 -1.95 2.45 -14.79
N PRO A 24 -2.27 3.37 -13.85
CA PRO A 24 -3.61 3.50 -13.31
C PRO A 24 -4.64 3.92 -14.38
N VAL A 25 -5.76 3.21 -14.46
CA VAL A 25 -6.84 3.47 -15.41
C VAL A 25 -8.11 3.86 -14.68
N PRO A 26 -8.76 4.99 -15.00
CA PRO A 26 -9.98 5.41 -14.34
C PRO A 26 -11.17 4.55 -14.74
N VAL A 27 -11.97 4.14 -13.76
CA VAL A 27 -13.31 3.60 -13.95
C VAL A 27 -14.30 4.75 -13.97
N THR A 28 -15.13 4.84 -15.00
CA THR A 28 -16.09 5.93 -15.20
C THR A 28 -17.55 5.47 -15.11
N ASN A 29 -18.39 6.34 -14.57
CA ASN A 29 -19.84 6.24 -14.65
C ASN A 29 -20.38 7.50 -15.33
N HIS A 30 -21.09 7.35 -16.46
CA HIS A 30 -21.56 8.48 -17.29
C HIS A 30 -20.46 9.52 -17.59
N GLY A 31 -19.25 9.04 -17.93
CA GLY A 31 -18.10 9.90 -18.24
C GLY A 31 -17.41 10.56 -17.03
N ARG A 32 -17.89 10.31 -15.80
CA ARG A 32 -17.26 10.81 -14.57
C ARG A 32 -16.43 9.71 -13.91
N PRO A 33 -15.14 9.93 -13.58
CA PRO A 33 -14.34 8.98 -12.83
C PRO A 33 -14.95 8.70 -11.44
N VAL A 34 -15.11 7.43 -11.09
CA VAL A 34 -15.66 6.97 -9.81
C VAL A 34 -14.69 6.08 -9.03
N ALA A 35 -13.74 5.44 -9.71
CA ALA A 35 -12.70 4.62 -9.11
C ALA A 35 -11.49 4.53 -10.06
N TRP A 36 -10.43 3.86 -9.62
CA TRP A 36 -9.22 3.62 -10.41
C TRP A 36 -8.81 2.16 -10.32
N LEU A 37 -8.50 1.56 -11.47
CA LEU A 37 -7.81 0.26 -11.55
C LEU A 37 -6.32 0.55 -11.50
N VAL A 38 -5.63 0.03 -10.49
CA VAL A 38 -4.20 0.28 -10.26
C VAL A 38 -3.44 -1.04 -10.41
N PRO A 39 -2.36 -1.08 -11.21
CA PRO A 39 -1.57 -2.30 -11.36
C PRO A 39 -0.85 -2.63 -10.05
N MET A 40 -0.88 -3.91 -9.67
CA MET A 40 -0.17 -4.38 -8.49
C MET A 40 1.34 -4.36 -8.71
N ASN A 41 2.08 -3.84 -7.74
CA ASN A 41 3.53 -3.97 -7.71
C ASN A 41 3.97 -5.42 -7.38
N ALA A 42 5.26 -5.71 -7.50
CA ALA A 42 5.80 -7.06 -7.30
C ALA A 42 5.58 -7.58 -5.86
N ALA A 43 5.69 -6.70 -4.86
CA ALA A 43 5.47 -7.07 -3.46
C ALA A 43 4.00 -7.40 -3.17
N GLU A 44 3.08 -6.64 -3.74
CA GLU A 44 1.63 -6.86 -3.65
C GLU A 44 1.22 -8.16 -4.32
N ARG A 45 1.72 -8.43 -5.53
CA ARG A 45 1.52 -9.71 -6.23
C ARG A 45 2.03 -10.87 -5.40
N ARG A 46 3.27 -10.78 -4.90
CA ARG A 46 3.85 -11.83 -4.06
C ARG A 46 3.06 -12.06 -2.78
N ARG A 47 2.56 -10.99 -2.15
CA ARG A 47 1.68 -11.08 -0.98
C ARG A 47 0.38 -11.79 -1.33
N ALA A 48 -0.25 -11.47 -2.45
CA ALA A 48 -1.49 -12.11 -2.91
C ALA A 48 -1.29 -13.61 -3.17
N GLU A 49 -0.17 -14.01 -3.80
CA GLU A 49 0.19 -15.42 -3.99
C GLU A 49 0.31 -16.17 -2.65
N LEU A 50 1.00 -15.57 -1.67
CA LEU A 50 1.18 -16.19 -0.36
C LEU A 50 -0.14 -16.31 0.41
N LEU A 51 -1.05 -15.35 0.24
CA LEU A 51 -2.41 -15.41 0.79
C LEU A 51 -3.21 -16.54 0.15
N ALA A 52 -3.23 -16.62 -1.18
CA ALA A 52 -3.95 -17.66 -1.92
C ALA A 52 -3.42 -19.06 -1.61
N ALA A 53 -2.11 -19.21 -1.43
CA ALA A 53 -1.47 -20.46 -1.03
C ALA A 53 -1.64 -20.81 0.46
N GLY A 54 -2.31 -19.97 1.26
CA GLY A 54 -2.49 -20.15 2.70
C GLY A 54 -1.20 -20.04 3.52
N ARG A 55 -0.10 -19.56 2.91
CA ARG A 55 1.21 -19.38 3.57
C ARG A 55 1.30 -18.07 4.35
N LEU A 56 0.48 -17.10 3.98
CA LEU A 56 0.28 -15.86 4.71
C LEU A 56 -1.17 -15.80 5.17
N ARG A 57 -1.39 -15.43 6.43
CA ARG A 57 -2.72 -15.14 6.97
C ARG A 57 -2.81 -13.66 7.28
N PRO A 58 -3.85 -12.94 6.82
CA PRO A 58 -4.08 -11.57 7.26
C PRO A 58 -4.22 -11.51 8.77
N ALA A 59 -3.72 -10.44 9.39
CA ALA A 59 -4.00 -10.18 10.79
C ALA A 59 -5.52 -10.05 11.00
N ALA A 60 -6.05 -10.68 12.04
CA ALA A 60 -7.49 -10.67 12.34
C ALA A 60 -8.02 -9.27 12.71
N ALA A 61 -7.14 -8.36 13.16
CA ALA A 61 -7.45 -6.98 13.47
C ALA A 61 -6.38 -6.06 12.86
N PRO A 62 -6.58 -5.52 11.64
CA PRO A 62 -5.65 -4.56 11.04
C PRO A 62 -5.49 -3.30 11.90
N ASP A 63 -6.51 -2.97 12.68
CA ASP A 63 -6.59 -1.81 13.58
C ASP A 63 -5.69 -1.93 14.81
N VAL A 64 -5.00 -3.05 15.04
CA VAL A 64 -4.06 -3.18 16.17
C VAL A 64 -3.02 -2.06 16.13
N LEU A 65 -2.61 -1.63 14.93
CA LEU A 65 -1.69 -0.50 14.75
C LEU A 65 -2.33 0.85 15.12
N LEU A 66 -3.65 0.99 14.99
CA LEU A 66 -4.38 2.18 15.48
C LEU A 66 -4.48 2.20 17.00
N ARG A 67 -4.33 1.05 17.65
CA ARG A 67 -4.32 0.90 19.12
C ARG A 67 -2.92 0.97 19.72
N TRP A 68 -1.89 1.11 18.89
CA TRP A 68 -0.53 1.35 19.37
C TRP A 68 -0.47 2.75 19.96
N GLN A 69 -0.34 2.82 21.27
CA GLN A 69 0.04 4.05 21.94
C GLN A 69 1.57 4.13 21.98
N PRO A 70 2.16 5.27 21.59
CA PRO A 70 3.59 5.46 21.76
C PRO A 70 3.95 5.30 23.25
N LEU A 71 5.08 4.64 23.50
CA LEU A 71 5.64 4.59 24.85
C LEU A 71 5.83 6.02 25.36
N LEU A 72 5.48 6.26 26.62
CA LEU A 72 5.69 7.55 27.27
C LEU A 72 7.17 7.93 27.17
N ALA A 73 7.44 9.21 26.93
CA ALA A 73 8.80 9.72 26.87
C ALA A 73 9.53 9.35 28.17
N ARG A 74 10.73 8.77 28.03
CA ARG A 74 11.57 8.45 29.19
C ARG A 74 12.03 9.78 29.79
N PRO A 75 11.88 10.01 31.11
CA PRO A 75 12.23 11.29 31.75
C PRO A 75 13.72 11.66 31.60
N ASP A 76 14.59 10.67 31.41
CA ASP A 76 16.05 10.84 31.35
C ASP A 76 16.67 10.52 29.97
N GLY A 77 15.84 10.38 28.92
CA GLY A 77 16.29 9.89 27.61
C GLY A 77 16.36 10.97 26.56
N ALA A 78 17.50 11.05 25.83
CA ALA A 78 17.60 11.81 24.59
C ALA A 78 16.45 11.43 23.66
N SER A 79 15.82 12.45 23.06
CA SER A 79 14.73 12.23 22.11
C SER A 79 15.23 11.38 20.95
N LEU A 80 14.43 10.39 20.53
CA LEU A 80 14.73 9.60 19.33
C LEU A 80 14.78 10.45 18.05
N ARG A 81 14.26 11.69 18.07
CA ARG A 81 14.45 12.65 16.98
C ARG A 81 15.86 13.24 16.94
N ASP A 82 16.53 13.32 18.08
CA ASP A 82 17.82 13.98 18.23
C ASP A 82 18.96 12.96 18.07
N ALA A 83 18.72 11.68 18.38
CA ALA A 83 19.70 10.60 18.20
C ALA A 83 20.30 10.51 16.78
N PRO A 84 19.56 10.64 15.66
CA PRO A 84 20.13 10.62 14.32
C PRO A 84 20.96 11.85 13.98
N VAL A 85 20.75 12.97 14.68
CA VAL A 85 21.55 14.21 14.55
C VAL A 85 22.86 14.04 15.31
N GLU A 86 22.78 13.57 16.57
CA GLU A 86 23.95 13.30 17.40
C GLU A 86 24.88 12.24 16.78
N MET A 87 24.33 11.17 16.20
CA MET A 87 25.13 10.17 15.49
C MET A 87 25.86 10.76 14.29
N ARG A 88 25.24 11.69 13.57
CA ARG A 88 25.83 12.36 12.39
C ARG A 88 26.93 13.34 12.78
N GLU A 89 26.76 14.03 13.90
CA GLU A 89 27.79 14.94 14.45
C GLU A 89 28.98 14.18 15.06
N ALA A 90 28.74 13.00 15.63
CA ALA A 90 29.79 12.13 16.17
C ALA A 90 30.67 11.48 15.08
N GLU A 91 30.11 11.19 13.90
CA GLU A 91 30.85 10.63 12.75
C GLU A 91 31.70 11.67 12.00
N GLY A 92 31.45 12.97 12.21
CA GLY A 92 32.15 14.08 11.56
C GLY A 92 33.38 14.61 12.31
N ARG A 93 33.82 13.96 13.39
CA ARG A 93 35.02 14.28 14.16
C ARG A 93 36.17 13.31 13.91
#